data_AF-A0A917VNY1-F1
#
_entry.id   AF-A0A917VNY1-F1
#
_cell.length_a   1.000
_cell.length_b   1.000
_cell.length_c   1.000
_cell.angle_alpha   90.00
_cell.angle_beta   90.00
_cell.angle_gamma   90.00
#
_symmetry.space_group_name_H-M   'P 1'
#
loop_
_entity.id
_entity.type
_entity.pdbx_description
1 polymer ?
#
loop_
_entity_poly.entity_id
_entity_poly.type
_entity_poly.pdbx_seq_one_letter_code
_entity_poly.pdbx_strand_id
1 'polypeptide(L)'
;MTLWTEISDLITRNQLAHLADRLVTLTEEERAELGGQLPGLVKELRRVRTEEVRAEYPDDVEDMVFWEVGDLLDELAGGLLLTGVGVITGPAAAVTWMTSRDVNRRWAEEIDVARVCRVAATRPLEWRRDVAVRLAQRIRRPADRIAPLAVALLRASGAVPPDHDPLVAAWLDAPSVAGDPLTPVLLPRIFTADGAGRALRDERLDPRPTRWLAAAARELPRDQVLDGCVSRFLRGGEAQDLRFFVRLHTFLDPTPAESAPRLRDYLRLLPSAPGTVASWPPRRCAGRCHSTTLTWSRRSTRSPSGTRPSSPPSACAGSTRRSRPRPRRPPTS
;
A
#
# COMPACT_ATOMS: atom_id res chain seq x y z
N MET A 1 18.32 -4.25 -38.88
CA MET A 1 17.15 -4.75 -38.12
C MET A 1 16.14 -3.61 -38.03
N THR A 2 14.84 -3.89 -38.02
CA THR A 2 13.86 -2.84 -37.71
C THR A 2 13.85 -2.58 -36.20
N LEU A 3 13.43 -1.37 -35.81
CA LEU A 3 13.34 -0.96 -34.41
C LEU A 3 12.37 -1.86 -33.62
N TRP A 4 11.29 -2.31 -34.26
CA TRP A 4 10.37 -3.33 -33.72
C TRP A 4 11.07 -4.64 -33.37
N THR A 5 11.94 -5.17 -34.26
CA THR A 5 12.68 -6.41 -33.99
C THR A 5 13.67 -6.23 -32.85
N GLU A 6 14.34 -5.08 -32.75
CA GLU A 6 15.21 -4.72 -31.62
C GLU A 6 14.45 -4.75 -30.29
N ILE A 7 13.33 -4.04 -30.19
CA ILE A 7 12.51 -4.01 -28.96
C ILE A 7 11.91 -5.38 -28.64
N SER A 8 11.45 -6.13 -29.64
CA SER A 8 10.88 -7.47 -29.44
C SER A 8 11.92 -8.46 -28.92
N ASP A 9 13.16 -8.40 -29.42
CA ASP A 9 14.28 -9.22 -28.93
C ASP A 9 14.67 -8.84 -27.48
N LEU A 10 14.73 -7.54 -27.17
CA LEU A 10 14.98 -7.05 -25.81
C LEU A 10 13.88 -7.47 -24.81
N ILE A 11 12.61 -7.52 -25.24
CA ILE A 11 11.51 -8.05 -24.44
C ILE A 11 11.69 -9.55 -24.24
N THR A 12 11.81 -10.34 -25.31
CA THR A 12 11.88 -11.81 -25.23
C THR A 12 13.09 -12.31 -24.44
N ARG A 13 14.21 -11.57 -24.43
CA ARG A 13 15.40 -11.85 -23.59
C ARG A 13 15.33 -11.25 -22.18
N ASN A 14 14.20 -10.65 -21.81
CA ASN A 14 13.94 -9.98 -20.53
C ASN A 14 15.01 -8.92 -20.15
N GLN A 15 15.56 -8.20 -21.14
CA GLN A 15 16.67 -7.26 -20.96
C GLN A 15 16.18 -5.86 -20.53
N LEU A 16 15.51 -5.79 -19.38
CA LEU A 16 14.80 -4.60 -18.91
C LEU A 16 15.65 -3.32 -18.86
N ALA A 17 16.95 -3.42 -18.55
CA ALA A 17 17.85 -2.27 -18.49
C ALA A 17 18.07 -1.64 -19.88
N HIS A 18 18.53 -2.44 -20.85
CA HIS A 18 18.72 -2.01 -22.24
C HIS A 18 17.41 -1.56 -22.89
N LEU A 19 16.29 -2.24 -22.59
CA LEU A 19 14.96 -1.84 -23.01
C LEU A 19 14.59 -0.44 -22.48
N ALA A 20 14.83 -0.13 -21.20
CA ALA A 20 14.59 1.22 -20.66
C ALA A 20 15.46 2.29 -21.33
N ASP A 21 16.74 2.01 -21.52
CA ASP A 21 17.67 2.93 -22.18
C ASP A 21 17.22 3.24 -23.60
N ARG A 22 16.79 2.21 -24.36
CA ARG A 22 16.27 2.38 -25.72
C ARG A 22 14.96 3.16 -25.75
N LEU A 23 13.99 2.83 -24.90
CA LEU A 23 12.68 3.50 -24.81
C LEU A 23 12.80 5.00 -24.50
N VAL A 24 13.79 5.40 -23.69
CA VAL A 24 14.09 6.81 -23.38
C VAL A 24 14.51 7.60 -24.62
N THR A 25 15.16 6.96 -25.60
CA THR A 25 15.66 7.62 -26.83
C THR A 25 14.64 7.76 -27.96
N LEU A 26 13.46 7.14 -27.85
CA LEU A 26 12.48 7.10 -28.96
C LEU A 26 11.83 8.47 -29.21
N THR A 27 11.60 8.78 -30.49
CA THR A 27 10.76 9.88 -30.97
C THR A 27 9.26 9.57 -30.82
N GLU A 28 8.38 10.57 -30.96
CA GLU A 28 6.93 10.34 -30.82
C GLU A 28 6.35 9.53 -32.00
N GLU A 29 6.96 9.65 -33.19
CA GLU A 29 6.58 8.88 -34.39
C GLU A 29 6.88 7.39 -34.21
N GLU A 30 8.12 7.05 -33.80
CA GLU A 30 8.51 5.67 -33.47
C GLU A 30 7.60 5.08 -32.37
N ARG A 31 7.30 5.85 -31.32
CA ARG A 31 6.39 5.41 -30.25
C ARG A 31 4.99 5.09 -30.79
N ALA A 32 4.44 5.93 -31.66
CA ALA A 32 3.12 5.71 -32.25
C ALA A 32 3.07 4.42 -33.10
N GLU A 33 4.10 4.15 -33.90
CA GLU A 33 4.21 2.91 -34.68
C GLU A 33 4.27 1.67 -33.76
N LEU A 34 5.19 1.67 -32.80
CA LEU A 34 5.36 0.58 -31.83
C LEU A 34 4.11 0.33 -30.99
N GLY A 35 3.40 1.40 -30.61
CA GLY A 35 2.17 1.32 -29.82
C GLY A 35 1.04 0.57 -30.53
N GLY A 36 0.98 0.65 -31.86
CA GLY A 36 0.05 -0.15 -32.67
C GLY A 36 0.44 -1.63 -32.76
N GLN A 37 1.74 -1.93 -32.73
CA GLN A 37 2.29 -3.29 -32.89
C GLN A 37 2.31 -4.08 -31.56
N LEU A 38 2.44 -3.40 -30.40
CA LEU A 38 2.59 -4.02 -29.08
C LEU A 38 1.52 -5.09 -28.70
N PRO A 39 0.21 -4.89 -28.97
CA PRO A 39 -0.80 -5.93 -28.72
C PRO A 39 -0.67 -7.16 -29.64
N GLY A 40 -0.01 -7.01 -30.80
CA GLY A 40 0.32 -8.09 -31.71
C GLY A 40 1.40 -9.01 -31.13
N LEU A 41 2.45 -8.44 -30.54
CA LEU A 41 3.55 -9.20 -29.91
C LEU A 41 3.05 -10.17 -28.84
N VAL A 42 2.14 -9.75 -27.97
CA VAL A 42 1.60 -10.63 -26.91
C VAL A 42 0.78 -11.79 -27.49
N LYS A 43 0.07 -11.59 -28.60
CA LYS A 43 -0.62 -12.68 -29.32
C LYS A 43 0.38 -13.65 -29.94
N GLU A 44 1.45 -13.12 -30.53
CA GLU A 44 2.49 -13.92 -31.18
C GLU A 44 3.30 -14.75 -30.18
N LEU A 45 3.75 -14.15 -29.07
CA LEU A 45 4.44 -14.86 -27.98
C LEU A 45 3.59 -16.01 -27.42
N ARG A 46 2.28 -15.79 -27.24
CA ARG A 46 1.32 -16.83 -26.85
C ARG A 46 1.22 -17.94 -27.89
N ARG A 47 1.14 -17.58 -29.17
CA ARG A 47 1.01 -18.52 -30.30
C ARG A 47 2.25 -19.40 -30.42
N VAL A 48 3.43 -18.78 -30.52
CA VAL A 48 4.72 -19.47 -30.62
C VAL A 48 4.93 -20.39 -29.42
N ARG A 49 4.75 -19.91 -28.19
CA ARG A 49 4.93 -20.78 -27.02
C ARG A 49 3.89 -21.91 -26.94
N THR A 50 2.66 -21.68 -27.39
CA THR A 50 1.66 -22.76 -27.51
C THR A 50 2.14 -23.83 -28.50
N GLU A 51 2.62 -23.42 -29.68
CA GLU A 51 3.13 -24.31 -30.73
C GLU A 51 4.36 -25.11 -30.26
N GLU A 52 5.28 -24.49 -29.53
CA GLU A 52 6.42 -25.17 -28.88
C GLU A 52 5.97 -26.26 -27.89
N VAL A 53 5.07 -25.93 -26.96
CA VAL A 53 4.58 -26.88 -25.96
C VAL A 53 3.81 -28.04 -26.61
N ARG A 54 3.03 -27.78 -27.68
CA ARG A 54 2.36 -28.83 -28.46
C ARG A 54 3.33 -29.79 -29.13
N ALA A 55 4.54 -29.33 -29.49
CA ALA A 55 5.56 -30.16 -30.09
C ALA A 55 6.38 -30.95 -29.05
N GLU A 56 6.56 -30.40 -27.84
CA GLU A 56 7.30 -31.04 -26.74
C GLU A 56 6.44 -32.07 -25.96
N TYR A 57 5.13 -31.80 -25.78
CA TYR A 57 4.20 -32.63 -25.00
C TYR A 57 2.95 -32.99 -25.82
N PRO A 58 2.93 -34.13 -26.53
CA PRO A 58 1.80 -34.51 -27.40
C PRO A 58 0.52 -34.97 -26.66
N ASP A 59 0.67 -35.57 -25.47
CA ASP A 59 -0.42 -36.33 -24.83
C ASP A 59 -1.18 -35.55 -23.72
N ASP A 60 -0.55 -34.58 -23.05
CA ASP A 60 -1.11 -33.78 -21.94
C ASP A 60 -1.11 -32.26 -22.25
N VAL A 61 -1.50 -31.91 -23.49
CA VAL A 61 -1.18 -30.60 -24.09
C VAL A 61 -1.81 -29.39 -23.40
N GLU A 62 -3.08 -29.43 -23.02
CA GLU A 62 -3.83 -28.21 -22.66
C GLU A 62 -3.41 -27.61 -21.31
N ASP A 63 -3.25 -28.45 -20.28
CA ASP A 63 -2.77 -28.00 -18.96
C ASP A 63 -1.30 -27.52 -19.05
N MET A 64 -0.44 -28.23 -19.78
CA MET A 64 0.95 -27.81 -20.00
C MET A 64 1.04 -26.46 -20.73
N VAL A 65 0.25 -26.26 -21.81
CA VAL A 65 0.16 -24.98 -22.52
C VAL A 65 -0.28 -23.86 -21.57
N PHE A 66 -1.28 -24.11 -20.71
CA PHE A 66 -1.77 -23.10 -19.78
C PHE A 66 -0.68 -22.65 -18.78
N TRP A 67 0.07 -23.59 -18.20
CA TRP A 67 1.14 -23.27 -17.25
C TRP A 67 2.32 -22.59 -17.93
N GLU A 68 2.84 -23.12 -19.04
CA GLU A 68 4.06 -22.58 -19.65
C GLU A 68 3.85 -21.23 -20.37
N VAL A 69 2.72 -21.04 -21.05
CA VAL A 69 2.33 -19.71 -21.56
C VAL A 69 2.01 -18.76 -20.39
N GLY A 70 1.62 -19.31 -19.24
CA GLY A 70 1.49 -18.59 -17.98
C GLY A 70 2.82 -18.02 -17.51
N ASP A 71 3.78 -18.92 -17.25
CA ASP A 71 5.11 -18.61 -16.72
C ASP A 71 5.90 -17.67 -17.64
N LEU A 72 5.88 -17.90 -18.96
CA LEU A 72 6.50 -17.01 -19.95
C LEU A 72 5.97 -15.58 -19.83
N LEU A 73 4.65 -15.41 -19.71
CA LEU A 73 4.04 -14.09 -19.59
C LEU A 73 4.24 -13.48 -18.20
N ASP A 74 4.37 -14.29 -17.14
CA ASP A 74 4.72 -13.81 -15.80
C ASP A 74 6.17 -13.29 -15.76
N GLU A 75 7.11 -13.92 -16.47
CA GLU A 75 8.47 -13.41 -16.66
C GLU A 75 8.48 -12.12 -17.50
N LEU A 76 7.84 -12.13 -18.67
CA LEU A 76 7.86 -11.00 -19.61
C LEU A 76 7.00 -9.80 -19.19
N ALA A 77 6.15 -9.94 -18.18
CA ALA A 77 5.24 -8.89 -17.69
C ALA A 77 5.96 -7.57 -17.36
N GLY A 78 7.19 -7.62 -16.84
CA GLY A 78 8.00 -6.43 -16.56
C GLY A 78 8.37 -5.66 -17.83
N GLY A 79 8.85 -6.36 -18.86
CA GLY A 79 9.22 -5.79 -20.15
C GLY A 79 8.01 -5.27 -20.93
N LEU A 80 6.89 -6.00 -20.91
CA LEU A 80 5.62 -5.58 -21.53
C LEU A 80 5.04 -4.32 -20.86
N LEU A 81 5.12 -4.21 -19.53
CA LEU A 81 4.68 -3.01 -18.81
C LEU A 81 5.55 -1.80 -19.16
N LEU A 82 6.87 -1.98 -19.10
CA LEU A 82 7.85 -0.93 -19.38
C LEU A 82 7.72 -0.40 -20.81
N THR A 83 7.59 -1.31 -21.78
CA THR A 83 7.37 -0.97 -23.20
C THR A 83 6.07 -0.20 -23.36
N GLY A 84 4.97 -0.67 -22.78
CA GLY A 84 3.67 0.02 -22.85
C GLY A 84 3.71 1.45 -22.32
N VAL A 85 4.46 1.71 -21.24
CA VAL A 85 4.68 3.07 -20.70
C VAL A 85 5.53 3.94 -21.63
N GLY A 86 6.50 3.36 -22.35
CA GLY A 86 7.35 4.08 -23.29
C GLY A 86 6.68 4.40 -24.63
N VAL A 87 5.86 3.49 -25.16
CA VAL A 87 5.33 3.58 -26.54
C VAL A 87 3.87 4.02 -26.64
N ILE A 88 3.01 3.72 -25.65
CA ILE A 88 1.57 4.00 -25.79
C ILE A 88 1.30 5.49 -25.58
N THR A 89 1.00 6.18 -26.68
CA THR A 89 0.86 7.64 -26.70
C THR A 89 -0.37 8.14 -25.94
N GLY A 90 -1.48 7.39 -25.95
CA GLY A 90 -2.72 7.76 -25.25
C GLY A 90 -2.71 7.35 -23.76
N PRO A 91 -2.97 8.26 -22.80
CA PRO A 91 -2.85 7.96 -21.36
C PRO A 91 -3.87 6.91 -20.89
N ALA A 92 -5.11 6.96 -21.38
CA ALA A 92 -6.13 5.96 -21.08
C ALA A 92 -5.79 4.57 -21.66
N ALA A 93 -5.17 4.52 -22.84
CA ALA A 93 -4.71 3.28 -23.45
C ALA A 93 -3.52 2.69 -22.68
N ALA A 94 -2.57 3.53 -22.25
CA ALA A 94 -1.44 3.11 -21.42
C ALA A 94 -1.92 2.50 -20.09
N VAL A 95 -2.86 3.15 -19.37
CA VAL A 95 -3.44 2.57 -18.14
C VAL A 95 -4.18 1.25 -18.43
N THR A 96 -4.91 1.16 -19.54
CA THR A 96 -5.62 -0.07 -19.94
C THR A 96 -4.64 -1.21 -20.22
N TRP A 97 -3.51 -0.93 -20.87
CA TRP A 97 -2.42 -1.88 -21.09
C TRP A 97 -1.75 -2.31 -19.79
N MET A 98 -1.32 -1.34 -18.96
CA MET A 98 -0.67 -1.58 -17.67
C MET A 98 -1.53 -2.35 -16.68
N THR A 99 -2.87 -2.28 -16.81
CA THR A 99 -3.83 -3.00 -15.96
C THR A 99 -4.42 -4.25 -16.63
N SER A 100 -4.02 -4.55 -17.87
CA SER A 100 -4.47 -5.73 -18.60
C SER A 100 -4.02 -7.02 -17.93
N ARG A 101 -4.78 -8.10 -18.13
CA ARG A 101 -4.46 -9.43 -17.57
C ARG A 101 -3.13 -10.01 -18.08
N ASP A 102 -2.62 -9.50 -19.19
CA ASP A 102 -1.40 -10.01 -19.84
C ASP A 102 -0.13 -9.34 -19.29
N VAL A 103 -0.29 -8.20 -18.62
CA VAL A 103 0.81 -7.35 -18.11
C VAL A 103 0.75 -7.22 -16.58
N ASN A 104 -0.43 -7.01 -16.02
CA ASN A 104 -0.68 -6.97 -14.58
C ASN A 104 -0.99 -8.38 -14.04
N ARG A 105 -0.06 -9.30 -14.28
CA ARG A 105 -0.20 -10.68 -13.82
C ARG A 105 0.08 -10.81 -12.32
N ARG A 106 -0.50 -11.86 -11.72
CA ARG A 106 -0.47 -12.11 -10.27
C ARG A 106 0.84 -12.72 -9.79
N TRP A 107 1.53 -13.50 -10.64
CA TRP A 107 2.71 -14.27 -10.27
C TRP A 107 4.01 -13.66 -10.81
N ALA A 108 3.90 -12.74 -11.78
CA ALA A 108 4.96 -11.87 -12.24
C ALA A 108 5.71 -11.15 -11.11
N GLU A 109 7.00 -10.91 -11.33
CA GLU A 109 7.88 -10.22 -10.39
C GLU A 109 7.38 -8.80 -10.04
N GLU A 110 7.85 -8.26 -8.91
CA GLU A 110 7.53 -6.90 -8.49
C GLU A 110 7.95 -5.88 -9.58
N ILE A 111 7.14 -4.83 -9.76
CA ILE A 111 7.41 -3.81 -10.76
C ILE A 111 8.64 -3.00 -10.32
N ASP A 112 9.66 -2.89 -11.18
CA ASP A 112 10.74 -1.91 -10.98
C ASP A 112 10.20 -0.48 -11.21
N VAL A 113 9.63 0.08 -10.15
CA VAL A 113 8.98 1.39 -10.13
C VAL A 113 9.97 2.49 -10.56
N ALA A 114 11.25 2.39 -10.19
CA ALA A 114 12.25 3.38 -10.53
C ALA A 114 12.52 3.40 -12.05
N ARG A 115 12.66 2.23 -12.67
CA ARG A 115 12.86 2.10 -14.13
C ARG A 115 11.63 2.57 -14.91
N VAL A 116 10.43 2.24 -14.46
CA VAL A 116 9.18 2.70 -15.10
C VAL A 116 9.01 4.21 -14.96
N CYS A 117 9.29 4.79 -13.79
CA CYS A 117 9.26 6.25 -13.60
C CYS A 117 10.29 6.96 -14.48
N ARG A 118 11.49 6.39 -14.69
CA ARG A 118 12.52 6.93 -15.59
C ARG A 118 12.02 7.00 -17.05
N VAL A 119 11.40 5.93 -17.56
CA VAL A 119 10.82 5.94 -18.91
C VAL A 119 9.65 6.92 -19.00
N ALA A 120 8.73 6.91 -18.02
CA ALA A 120 7.60 7.82 -17.97
C ALA A 120 8.03 9.30 -17.91
N ALA A 121 9.18 9.64 -17.32
CA ALA A 121 9.69 11.01 -17.23
C ALA A 121 9.96 11.67 -18.59
N THR A 122 10.19 10.89 -19.65
CA THR A 122 10.34 11.38 -21.03
C THR A 122 9.02 11.81 -21.68
N ARG A 123 7.88 11.43 -21.08
CA ARG A 123 6.54 11.76 -21.56
C ARG A 123 6.12 13.17 -21.10
N PRO A 124 5.25 13.87 -21.87
CA PRO A 124 4.66 15.15 -21.46
C PRO A 124 4.07 15.10 -20.05
N LEU A 125 4.15 16.22 -19.32
CA LEU A 125 3.69 16.29 -17.93
C LEU A 125 2.20 15.99 -17.79
N GLU A 126 1.38 16.46 -18.72
CA GLU A 126 -0.07 16.21 -18.75
C GLU A 126 -0.40 14.72 -18.92
N TRP A 127 0.30 14.04 -19.84
CA TRP A 127 0.20 12.59 -20.01
C TRP A 127 0.55 11.86 -18.70
N ARG A 128 1.65 12.23 -18.05
CA ARG A 128 2.07 11.64 -16.77
C ARG A 128 1.03 11.83 -15.67
N ARG A 129 0.41 13.02 -15.59
CA ARG A 129 -0.63 13.34 -14.60
C ARG A 129 -1.89 12.51 -14.84
N ASP A 130 -2.38 12.44 -16.08
CA ASP A 130 -3.58 11.67 -16.42
C ASP A 130 -3.36 10.16 -16.19
N VAL A 131 -2.20 9.62 -16.59
CA VAL A 131 -1.81 8.23 -16.29
C VAL A 131 -1.75 7.99 -14.77
N ALA A 132 -1.13 8.88 -13.99
CA ALA A 132 -1.03 8.72 -12.55
C ALA A 132 -2.40 8.69 -11.85
N VAL A 133 -3.30 9.62 -12.20
CA VAL A 133 -4.66 9.70 -11.63
C VAL A 133 -5.50 8.49 -12.04
N ARG A 134 -5.49 8.11 -13.32
CA ARG A 134 -6.22 6.93 -13.81
C ARG A 134 -5.69 5.62 -13.21
N LEU A 135 -4.38 5.46 -13.07
CA LEU A 135 -3.79 4.26 -12.48
C LEU A 135 -4.11 4.17 -10.98
N ALA A 136 -4.12 5.30 -10.27
CA ALA A 136 -4.53 5.37 -8.88
C ALA A 136 -6.01 4.96 -8.67
N GLN A 137 -6.92 5.37 -9.57
CA GLN A 137 -8.32 4.93 -9.56
C GLN A 137 -8.49 3.43 -9.86
N ARG A 138 -7.49 2.76 -10.46
CA ARG A 138 -7.54 1.32 -10.77
C ARG A 138 -7.10 0.43 -9.60
N ILE A 139 -6.55 0.99 -8.53
CA ILE A 139 -6.22 0.26 -7.30
C ILE A 139 -7.52 -0.23 -6.68
N ARG A 140 -7.69 -1.56 -6.57
CA ARG A 140 -8.84 -2.19 -5.88
C ARG A 140 -8.46 -2.67 -4.49
N ARG A 141 -7.18 -2.97 -4.25
CA ARG A 141 -6.63 -3.36 -2.94
C ARG A 141 -5.30 -2.66 -2.72
N PRO A 142 -4.92 -2.34 -1.46
CA PRO A 142 -3.65 -1.67 -1.17
C PRO A 142 -2.42 -2.45 -1.66
N ALA A 143 -2.50 -3.79 -1.58
CA ALA A 143 -1.47 -4.72 -2.04
C ALA A 143 -1.56 -5.08 -3.54
N ASP A 144 -2.30 -4.32 -4.36
CA ASP A 144 -2.29 -4.54 -5.81
C ASP A 144 -0.91 -4.19 -6.39
N ARG A 145 -0.40 -5.03 -7.30
CA ARG A 145 0.95 -4.88 -7.92
C ARG A 145 1.19 -3.51 -8.57
N ILE A 146 0.13 -2.86 -9.08
CA ILE A 146 0.19 -1.51 -9.67
C ILE A 146 0.27 -0.36 -8.65
N ALA A 147 -0.06 -0.60 -7.38
CA ALA A 147 -0.27 0.45 -6.39
C ALA A 147 1.01 1.23 -6.02
N PRO A 148 2.18 0.58 -5.82
CA PRO A 148 3.45 1.28 -5.62
C PRO A 148 3.82 2.17 -6.82
N LEU A 149 3.55 1.71 -8.04
CA LEU A 149 3.78 2.47 -9.26
C LEU A 149 2.85 3.68 -9.36
N ALA A 150 1.57 3.53 -9.07
CA ALA A 150 0.61 4.64 -9.06
C ALA A 150 1.02 5.74 -8.06
N VAL A 151 1.39 5.36 -6.83
CA VAL A 151 1.88 6.30 -5.81
C VAL A 151 3.15 7.02 -6.26
N ALA A 152 4.10 6.31 -6.88
CA ALA A 152 5.33 6.92 -7.40
C ALA A 152 5.08 7.86 -8.59
N LEU A 153 4.17 7.51 -9.51
CA LEU A 153 3.80 8.38 -10.63
C LEU A 153 3.04 9.64 -10.16
N LEU A 154 2.18 9.53 -9.13
CA LEU A 154 1.55 10.69 -8.50
C LEU A 154 2.62 11.63 -7.89
N ARG A 155 3.58 11.07 -7.12
CA ARG A 155 4.72 11.83 -6.57
C ARG A 155 5.55 12.52 -7.65
N ALA A 156 5.89 11.81 -8.74
CA ALA A 156 6.75 12.32 -9.81
C ALA A 156 6.06 13.29 -10.79
N SER A 157 4.73 13.30 -10.85
CA SER A 157 3.94 14.20 -11.73
C SER A 157 3.34 15.40 -11.00
N GLY A 158 3.32 15.37 -9.66
CA GLY A 158 2.63 16.37 -8.83
C GLY A 158 1.13 16.46 -9.14
N ALA A 159 0.52 15.38 -9.62
CA ALA A 159 -0.91 15.33 -9.88
C ALA A 159 -1.69 15.38 -8.55
N VAL A 160 -2.84 16.05 -8.55
CA VAL A 160 -3.78 15.99 -7.42
C VAL A 160 -4.28 14.54 -7.31
N PRO A 161 -4.08 13.85 -6.18
CA PRO A 161 -4.52 12.47 -6.03
C PRO A 161 -6.06 12.40 -6.04
N PRO A 162 -6.65 11.40 -6.72
CA PRO A 162 -8.10 11.25 -6.79
C PRO A 162 -8.70 10.93 -5.40
N ASP A 163 -9.98 11.26 -5.24
CA ASP A 163 -10.76 10.84 -4.07
C ASP A 163 -11.08 9.34 -4.16
N HIS A 164 -10.15 8.52 -3.66
CA HIS A 164 -10.19 7.06 -3.73
C HIS A 164 -9.53 6.44 -2.50
N ASP A 165 -10.26 5.68 -1.71
CA ASP A 165 -9.79 5.17 -0.41
C ASP A 165 -8.68 4.09 -0.51
N PRO A 166 -8.74 3.12 -1.45
CA PRO A 166 -7.64 2.16 -1.64
C PRO A 166 -6.28 2.80 -1.94
N LEU A 167 -6.28 4.01 -2.54
CA LEU A 167 -5.06 4.78 -2.76
C LEU A 167 -4.44 5.26 -1.45
N VAL A 168 -5.25 5.71 -0.48
CA VAL A 168 -4.75 6.18 0.83
C VAL A 168 -4.02 5.04 1.54
N ALA A 169 -4.64 3.86 1.60
CA ALA A 169 -4.00 2.68 2.20
C ALA A 169 -2.75 2.21 1.42
N ALA A 170 -2.77 2.23 0.08
CA ALA A 170 -1.57 1.93 -0.72
C ALA A 170 -0.41 2.92 -0.49
N TRP A 171 -0.71 4.21 -0.33
CA TRP A 171 0.28 5.24 -0.02
C TRP A 171 0.88 5.06 1.38
N LEU A 172 0.07 4.64 2.35
CA LEU A 172 0.53 4.34 3.71
C LEU A 172 1.47 3.13 3.76
N ASP A 173 1.21 2.10 2.95
CA ASP A 173 2.08 0.92 2.80
C ASP A 173 3.35 1.23 1.98
N ALA A 174 3.33 2.26 1.12
CA ALA A 174 4.47 2.63 0.28
C ALA A 174 5.68 3.16 1.08
N PRO A 175 6.90 3.09 0.50
CA PRO A 175 8.08 3.74 1.06
C PRO A 175 7.84 5.24 1.31
N SER A 176 8.30 5.71 2.47
CA SER A 176 8.26 7.12 2.83
C SER A 176 9.32 7.91 2.05
N VAL A 177 8.98 9.13 1.64
CA VAL A 177 9.90 10.06 0.99
C VAL A 177 9.90 11.36 1.81
N ALA A 178 11.08 11.91 2.08
CA ALA A 178 11.18 13.19 2.78
C ALA A 178 10.57 14.30 1.92
N GLY A 179 9.62 15.06 2.47
CA GLY A 179 8.87 16.07 1.71
C GLY A 179 7.90 15.49 0.67
N ASP A 180 7.37 14.27 0.87
CA ASP A 180 6.40 13.65 -0.04
C ASP A 180 5.20 14.59 -0.33
N PRO A 181 5.03 15.04 -1.60
CA PRO A 181 4.00 16.01 -1.97
C PRO A 181 2.57 15.50 -1.80
N LEU A 182 2.39 14.19 -1.62
CA LEU A 182 1.08 13.61 -1.33
C LEU A 182 0.67 13.77 0.14
N THR A 183 1.61 14.01 1.06
CA THR A 183 1.34 14.08 2.51
C THR A 183 0.28 15.12 2.86
N PRO A 184 0.34 16.39 2.40
CA PRO A 184 -0.66 17.39 2.78
C PRO A 184 -2.08 17.06 2.31
N VAL A 185 -2.23 16.23 1.27
CA VAL A 185 -3.53 15.88 0.66
C VAL A 185 -4.07 14.54 1.17
N LEU A 186 -3.20 13.54 1.38
CA LEU A 186 -3.61 12.19 1.80
C LEU A 186 -3.61 12.01 3.32
N LEU A 187 -2.77 12.74 4.07
CA LEU A 187 -2.71 12.61 5.53
C LEU A 187 -4.01 13.02 6.24
N PRO A 188 -4.75 14.08 5.84
CA PRO A 188 -6.08 14.35 6.40
C PRO A 188 -7.09 13.24 6.11
N ARG A 189 -6.93 12.52 4.99
CA ARG A 189 -7.88 11.49 4.54
C ARG A 189 -7.76 10.17 5.31
N ILE A 190 -6.72 9.96 6.12
CA ILE A 190 -6.58 8.73 6.92
C ILE A 190 -7.73 8.53 7.92
N PHE A 191 -8.39 9.61 8.35
CA PHE A 191 -9.53 9.55 9.27
C PHE A 191 -10.85 9.17 8.59
N THR A 192 -10.97 9.44 7.28
CA THR A 192 -12.18 9.20 6.50
C THR A 192 -12.09 7.97 5.63
N ALA A 193 -10.89 7.58 5.19
CA ALA A 193 -10.68 6.52 4.20
C ALA A 193 -10.78 5.12 4.79
N ASP A 194 -11.55 4.26 4.14
CA ASP A 194 -11.68 2.86 4.56
C ASP A 194 -10.38 2.08 4.30
N GLY A 195 -10.03 1.19 5.24
CA GLY A 195 -8.78 0.42 5.21
C GLY A 195 -7.52 1.15 5.70
N ALA A 196 -7.53 2.48 5.87
CA ALA A 196 -6.38 3.23 6.38
C ALA A 196 -5.92 2.73 7.77
N GLY A 197 -6.87 2.47 8.68
CA GLY A 197 -6.59 1.87 10.00
C GLY A 197 -5.90 0.50 9.93
N ARG A 198 -6.19 -0.30 8.89
CA ARG A 198 -5.59 -1.62 8.68
C ARG A 198 -4.14 -1.53 8.21
N ALA A 199 -3.81 -0.56 7.37
CA ALA A 199 -2.43 -0.26 6.98
C ALA A 199 -1.62 0.26 8.19
N LEU A 200 -2.26 1.10 9.03
CA LEU A 200 -1.65 1.73 10.20
C LEU A 200 -1.60 0.87 11.47
N ARG A 201 -2.13 -0.35 11.46
CA ARG A 201 -2.26 -1.22 12.65
C ARG A 201 -0.94 -1.48 13.39
N ASP A 202 0.18 -1.47 12.65
CA ASP A 202 1.52 -1.82 13.12
C ASP A 202 2.31 -0.60 13.64
N GLU A 203 1.78 0.62 13.50
CA GLU A 203 2.35 1.87 14.04
C GLU A 203 2.31 1.89 15.59
N ARG A 204 3.44 2.22 16.23
CA ARG A 204 3.66 2.13 17.69
C ARG A 204 3.94 3.50 18.30
N LEU A 205 3.54 3.66 19.56
CA LEU A 205 3.87 4.82 20.38
C LEU A 205 5.24 4.67 21.06
N ASP A 206 5.56 3.46 21.52
CA ASP A 206 6.78 3.14 22.26
C ASP A 206 7.79 2.33 21.43
N PRO A 207 9.11 2.54 21.58
CA PRO A 207 9.75 3.50 22.50
C PRO A 207 9.78 4.96 21.97
N ARG A 208 9.37 5.18 20.72
CA ARG A 208 9.13 6.49 20.11
C ARG A 208 7.98 6.35 19.10
N PRO A 209 7.17 7.42 18.87
CA PRO A 209 6.09 7.38 17.90
C PRO A 209 6.64 7.06 16.50
N THR A 210 6.05 6.07 15.86
CA THR A 210 6.36 5.69 14.47
C THR A 210 5.90 6.76 13.47
N ARG A 211 6.35 6.61 12.21
CA ARG A 211 6.32 7.67 11.19
C ARG A 211 4.97 8.36 11.02
N TRP A 212 3.87 7.60 10.99
CA TRP A 212 2.55 8.15 10.68
C TRP A 212 1.88 8.75 11.91
N LEU A 213 2.14 8.22 13.11
CA LEU A 213 1.75 8.88 14.36
C LEU A 213 2.45 10.23 14.54
N ALA A 214 3.78 10.27 14.30
CA ALA A 214 4.56 11.49 14.37
C ALA A 214 4.19 12.50 13.27
N ALA A 215 3.92 12.05 12.04
CA ALA A 215 3.47 12.90 10.95
C ALA A 215 2.08 13.49 11.22
N ALA A 216 1.10 12.68 11.62
CA ALA A 216 -0.26 13.16 11.92
C ALA A 216 -0.28 14.21 13.04
N ALA A 217 0.56 14.05 14.07
CA ALA A 217 0.66 15.03 15.16
C ALA A 217 1.47 16.30 14.82
N ARG A 218 2.31 16.28 13.78
CA ARG A 218 3.18 17.41 13.39
C ARG A 218 2.64 18.22 12.21
N GLU A 219 2.05 17.56 11.22
CA GLU A 219 1.66 18.17 9.93
C GLU A 219 0.19 18.60 9.88
N LEU A 220 -0.66 18.16 10.83
CA LEU A 220 -2.08 18.49 10.88
C LEU A 220 -2.41 19.41 12.08
N PRO A 221 -3.35 20.35 11.92
CA PRO A 221 -3.94 21.09 13.04
C PRO A 221 -4.49 20.13 14.10
N ARG A 222 -4.15 20.40 15.37
CA ARG A 222 -4.48 19.51 16.50
C ARG A 222 -5.98 19.25 16.65
N ASP A 223 -6.82 20.27 16.42
CA ASP A 223 -8.28 20.11 16.39
C ASP A 223 -8.75 19.15 15.28
N GLN A 224 -8.20 19.27 14.06
CA GLN A 224 -8.56 18.39 12.94
C GLN A 224 -8.22 16.92 13.24
N VAL A 225 -7.10 16.66 13.94
CA VAL A 225 -6.75 15.30 14.37
C VAL A 225 -7.72 14.77 15.42
N LEU A 226 -8.13 15.60 16.39
CA LEU A 226 -9.08 15.21 17.43
C LEU A 226 -10.48 14.95 16.84
N ASP A 227 -10.97 15.81 15.95
CA ASP A 227 -12.24 15.62 15.24
C ASP A 227 -12.19 14.39 14.32
N GLY A 228 -11.06 14.16 13.64
CA GLY A 228 -10.83 12.97 12.83
C GLY A 228 -10.86 11.68 13.66
N CYS A 229 -10.17 11.65 14.81
CA CYS A 229 -10.21 10.50 15.73
C CYS A 229 -11.63 10.25 16.27
N VAL A 230 -12.33 11.28 16.74
CA VAL A 230 -13.71 11.16 17.25
C VAL A 230 -14.67 10.67 16.17
N SER A 231 -14.62 11.24 14.97
CA SER A 231 -15.42 10.83 13.82
C SER A 231 -15.15 9.35 13.45
N ARG A 232 -13.88 8.93 13.49
CA ARG A 232 -13.49 7.55 13.22
C ARG A 232 -13.97 6.58 14.30
N PHE A 233 -13.97 6.98 15.57
CA PHE A 233 -14.54 6.19 16.67
C PHE A 233 -16.06 6.06 16.55
N LEU A 234 -16.77 7.15 16.25
CA LEU A 234 -18.23 7.15 16.06
C LEU A 234 -18.67 6.26 14.88
N ARG A 235 -17.89 6.22 13.80
CA ARG A 235 -18.13 5.30 12.67
C ARG A 235 -17.96 3.82 13.07
N GLY A 236 -17.23 3.53 14.14
CA GLY A 236 -16.97 2.16 14.61
C GLY A 236 -16.13 1.33 13.64
N GLY A 237 -16.02 0.03 13.90
CA GLY A 237 -15.28 -0.91 13.08
C GLY A 237 -14.44 -1.88 13.91
N GLU A 238 -13.61 -2.66 13.21
CA GLU A 238 -12.79 -3.69 13.85
C GLU A 238 -11.77 -3.10 14.82
N ALA A 239 -11.58 -3.78 15.96
CA ALA A 239 -10.66 -3.34 17.01
C ALA A 239 -9.22 -3.17 16.50
N GLN A 240 -8.83 -3.87 15.43
CA GLN A 240 -7.51 -3.73 14.79
C GLN A 240 -7.34 -2.41 14.01
N ASP A 241 -8.40 -1.92 13.37
CA ASP A 241 -8.36 -0.71 12.54
C ASP A 241 -8.45 0.56 13.39
N LEU A 242 -9.09 0.46 14.57
CA LEU A 242 -9.18 1.56 15.52
C LEU A 242 -7.89 1.78 16.34
N ARG A 243 -6.97 0.81 16.42
CA ARG A 243 -5.77 0.89 17.29
C ARG A 243 -4.91 2.12 17.00
N PHE A 244 -4.72 2.46 15.73
CA PHE A 244 -3.94 3.64 15.34
C PHE A 244 -4.56 4.93 15.90
N PHE A 245 -5.86 5.13 15.72
CA PHE A 245 -6.56 6.33 16.16
C PHE A 245 -6.62 6.44 17.68
N VAL A 246 -6.75 5.31 18.39
CA VAL A 246 -6.61 5.28 19.86
C VAL A 246 -5.18 5.68 20.28
N ARG A 247 -4.13 5.11 19.65
CA ARG A 247 -2.74 5.49 19.93
C ARG A 247 -2.46 6.97 19.65
N LEU A 248 -3.01 7.52 18.57
CA LEU A 248 -2.88 8.93 18.20
C LEU A 248 -3.60 9.85 19.21
N HIS A 249 -4.81 9.49 19.63
CA HIS A 249 -5.56 10.23 20.64
C HIS A 249 -4.85 10.20 22.01
N THR A 250 -4.34 9.03 22.44
CA THR A 250 -3.50 8.91 23.64
C THR A 250 -2.21 9.72 23.54
N PHE A 251 -1.56 9.75 22.37
CA PHE A 251 -0.32 10.52 22.17
C PHE A 251 -0.55 12.03 22.25
N LEU A 252 -1.70 12.51 21.78
CA LEU A 252 -2.04 13.93 21.89
C LEU A 252 -2.37 14.36 23.32
N ASP A 253 -2.87 13.46 24.18
CA ASP A 253 -3.39 13.76 25.54
C ASP A 253 -4.25 15.03 25.56
N PRO A 254 -5.46 15.01 24.96
CA PRO A 254 -6.28 16.20 24.79
C PRO A 254 -6.69 16.79 26.14
N THR A 255 -6.49 18.09 26.26
CA THR A 255 -6.86 18.84 27.46
C THR A 255 -8.39 18.87 27.66
N PRO A 256 -8.88 19.18 28.87
CA PRO A 256 -10.31 19.36 29.11
C PRO A 256 -10.94 20.45 28.24
N ALA A 257 -10.19 21.50 27.87
CA ALA A 257 -10.65 22.55 26.98
C ALA A 257 -10.84 22.04 25.54
N GLU A 258 -9.89 21.28 25.01
CA GLU A 258 -9.99 20.64 23.68
C GLU A 258 -11.05 19.54 23.63
N SER A 259 -11.34 18.91 24.77
CA SER A 259 -12.34 17.85 24.91
C SER A 259 -13.76 18.38 25.11
N ALA A 260 -13.94 19.60 25.62
CA ALA A 260 -15.26 20.15 25.94
C ALA A 260 -16.20 20.29 24.74
N PRO A 261 -15.77 20.78 23.55
CA PRO A 261 -16.62 20.79 22.35
C PRO A 261 -17.08 19.39 21.92
N ARG A 262 -16.21 18.39 22.14
CA ARG A 262 -16.36 16.99 21.69
C ARG A 262 -17.05 16.10 22.74
N LEU A 263 -17.44 16.66 23.89
CA LEU A 263 -17.99 15.91 25.03
C LEU A 263 -19.24 15.10 24.67
N ARG A 264 -20.14 15.64 23.86
CA ARG A 264 -21.36 14.94 23.41
C ARG A 264 -21.04 13.67 22.62
N ASP A 265 -19.98 13.72 21.82
CA ASP A 265 -19.57 12.60 20.98
C ASP A 265 -18.75 11.57 21.76
N TYR A 266 -17.91 11.99 22.72
CA TYR A 266 -17.33 11.05 23.69
C TYR A 266 -18.38 10.32 24.52
N LEU A 267 -19.46 10.99 24.93
CA LEU A 267 -20.58 10.35 25.64
C LEU A 267 -21.32 9.32 24.76
N ARG A 268 -21.42 9.56 23.45
CA ARG A 268 -22.00 8.61 22.48
C ARG A 268 -21.15 7.35 22.26
N LEU A 269 -19.86 7.37 22.59
CA LEU A 269 -19.02 6.17 22.52
C LEU A 269 -19.23 5.20 23.68
N LEU A 270 -19.70 5.68 24.84
CA LEU A 270 -19.87 4.86 26.05
C LEU A 270 -20.81 3.63 25.89
N PRO A 271 -21.95 3.71 25.17
CA PRO A 271 -22.86 2.57 25.03
C PRO A 271 -22.47 1.58 23.92
N SER A 272 -21.54 1.94 23.03
CA SER A 272 -21.28 1.23 21.76
C SER A 272 -19.81 0.86 21.53
N ALA A 273 -18.96 1.07 22.53
CA ALA A 273 -17.54 0.77 22.45
C ALA A 273 -17.25 -0.74 22.38
N PRO A 274 -16.63 -1.28 21.30
CA PRO A 274 -15.99 -2.59 21.38
C PRO A 274 -14.94 -2.58 22.49
N GLY A 275 -14.73 -3.72 23.16
CA GLY A 275 -14.09 -3.79 24.50
C GLY A 275 -12.70 -3.15 24.64
N THR A 276 -11.97 -2.95 23.54
CA THR A 276 -10.69 -2.21 23.51
C THR A 276 -10.84 -0.70 23.75
N VAL A 277 -11.97 -0.09 23.38
CA VAL A 277 -12.32 1.30 23.69
C VAL A 277 -13.00 1.41 25.05
N ALA A 278 -13.84 0.42 25.43
CA ALA A 278 -14.50 0.38 26.73
C ALA A 278 -13.52 0.21 27.92
N SER A 279 -12.31 -0.31 27.68
CA SER A 279 -11.23 -0.42 28.67
C SER A 279 -10.58 0.93 29.02
N TRP A 280 -10.97 2.04 28.40
CA TRP A 280 -10.48 3.38 28.75
C TRP A 280 -10.98 3.78 30.15
N PRO A 281 -10.10 4.01 31.15
CA PRO A 281 -10.53 4.38 32.48
C PRO A 281 -11.11 5.80 32.51
N PRO A 282 -12.37 6.02 32.93
CA PRO A 282 -12.96 7.36 33.05
C PRO A 282 -12.45 8.10 34.30
N ARG A 283 -11.12 8.25 34.44
CA ARG A 283 -10.46 8.79 35.63
C ARG A 283 -9.99 10.25 35.53
N ARG A 284 -10.30 10.98 34.43
CA ARG A 284 -9.90 12.39 34.26
C ARG A 284 -11.04 13.40 34.05
N CYS A 285 -12.28 12.97 33.81
CA CYS A 285 -13.42 13.90 33.65
C CYS A 285 -14.17 14.22 34.96
N ALA A 286 -14.08 13.38 36.00
CA ALA A 286 -14.74 13.61 37.30
C ALA A 286 -13.91 14.49 38.27
N GLY A 287 -12.92 15.23 37.76
CA GLY A 287 -11.78 15.74 38.53
C GLY A 287 -11.71 17.25 38.77
N ARG A 288 -12.81 18.02 38.66
CA ARG A 288 -12.91 19.41 39.17
C ARG A 288 -14.31 20.04 39.10
N CYS A 289 -15.25 19.52 39.91
CA CYS A 289 -16.35 20.34 40.43
C CYS A 289 -16.19 20.44 41.95
N HIS A 290 -15.43 21.44 42.41
CA HIS A 290 -15.40 21.81 43.83
C HIS A 290 -16.58 22.73 44.12
N SER A 291 -17.55 22.26 44.90
CA SER A 291 -18.44 23.09 45.71
C SER A 291 -19.12 22.26 46.80
N THR A 292 -19.14 22.81 48.02
CA THR A 292 -20.07 22.45 49.10
C THR A 292 -19.86 21.11 49.83
N THR A 293 -18.98 21.18 50.85
CA THR A 293 -19.27 20.77 52.23
C THR A 293 -19.94 19.40 52.50
N LEU A 294 -19.18 18.46 53.07
CA LEU A 294 -19.44 17.96 54.43
C LEU A 294 -18.27 17.13 54.97
N THR A 295 -17.89 17.44 56.21
CA THR A 295 -16.93 16.69 57.03
C THR A 295 -17.46 15.30 57.37
N TRP A 296 -16.62 14.28 57.36
CA TRP A 296 -16.59 13.26 58.43
C TRP A 296 -15.19 12.62 58.52
N SER A 297 -14.76 12.34 59.75
CA SER A 297 -13.43 11.79 60.03
C SER A 297 -13.47 10.27 60.25
N ARG A 298 -12.45 9.53 59.81
CA ARG A 298 -11.57 8.77 60.74
C ARG A 298 -10.41 8.02 60.07
N ARG A 299 -9.27 8.22 60.72
CA ARG A 299 -7.93 7.64 60.64
C ARG A 299 -7.86 6.14 61.02
N SER A 300 -7.22 5.31 60.19
CA SER A 300 -6.48 4.07 60.57
C SER A 300 -5.77 3.45 59.33
N THR A 301 -4.45 3.64 59.12
CA THR A 301 -3.26 2.95 59.69
C THR A 301 -2.84 1.61 59.05
N ARG A 302 -1.53 1.58 58.69
CA ARG A 302 -0.59 0.44 58.53
C ARG A 302 -0.47 -0.34 57.20
N SER A 303 0.73 -0.17 56.62
CA SER A 303 1.47 -1.07 55.71
C SER A 303 2.31 -2.09 56.55
N PRO A 304 3.36 -2.78 56.03
CA PRO A 304 3.46 -3.69 54.87
C PRO A 304 4.22 -5.03 55.19
N SER A 305 4.20 -5.99 54.25
CA SER A 305 5.21 -7.06 54.05
C SER A 305 5.06 -7.59 52.61
N GLY A 306 6.10 -7.81 51.79
CA GLY A 306 7.16 -8.84 51.91
C GLY A 306 6.68 -10.13 51.21
N THR A 307 7.38 -10.80 50.27
CA THR A 307 8.77 -10.67 49.77
C THR A 307 8.90 -11.38 48.39
N ARG A 308 9.88 -11.02 47.54
CA ARG A 308 10.33 -11.83 46.37
C ARG A 308 11.27 -12.97 46.81
N PRO A 309 11.38 -14.11 46.09
CA PRO A 309 12.27 -14.28 44.91
C PRO A 309 11.56 -15.11 43.78
N SER A 310 12.14 -15.68 42.71
CA SER A 310 13.51 -15.78 42.14
C SER A 310 13.44 -16.07 40.61
N SER A 311 14.58 -16.03 39.89
CA SER A 311 14.81 -16.62 38.55
C SER A 311 16.33 -16.86 38.38
N PRO A 312 16.86 -17.54 37.33
CA PRO A 312 16.28 -18.42 36.30
C PRO A 312 16.94 -19.83 36.32
N PRO A 313 16.89 -20.63 35.23
CA PRO A 313 18.09 -20.68 34.35
C PRO A 313 17.79 -20.73 32.83
N SER A 314 18.85 -20.87 32.03
CA SER A 314 18.95 -20.48 30.62
C SER A 314 18.77 -21.61 29.58
N ALA A 315 18.67 -21.15 28.32
CA ALA A 315 19.09 -21.81 27.07
C ALA A 315 18.19 -22.89 26.42
N CYS A 316 17.74 -22.60 25.20
CA CYS A 316 18.10 -23.41 24.03
C CYS A 316 17.93 -22.61 22.72
N ALA A 317 18.81 -22.85 21.74
CA ALA A 317 18.77 -22.21 20.43
C ALA A 317 17.83 -22.95 19.47
N GLY A 318 17.29 -22.26 18.46
CA GLY A 318 16.37 -22.88 17.50
C GLY A 318 16.02 -21.99 16.32
N SER A 319 16.96 -21.74 15.41
CA SER A 319 16.67 -21.06 14.15
C SER A 319 15.84 -21.96 13.23
N THR A 320 14.72 -21.47 12.69
CA THR A 320 14.02 -22.15 11.58
C THR A 320 13.75 -21.19 10.43
N ARG A 321 14.56 -21.29 9.37
CA ARG A 321 14.23 -20.75 8.05
C ARG A 321 12.90 -21.37 7.60
N ARG A 322 11.93 -20.55 7.19
CA ARG A 322 10.79 -21.05 6.40
C ARG A 322 11.21 -21.20 4.95
N SER A 323 11.34 -22.45 4.51
CA SER A 323 11.68 -22.82 3.13
C SER A 323 10.51 -22.56 2.17
N ARG A 324 10.85 -22.19 0.92
CA ARG A 324 9.90 -22.14 -0.21
C ARG A 324 9.34 -23.55 -0.49
N PRO A 325 8.05 -23.71 -0.86
CA PRO A 325 7.58 -24.93 -1.49
C PRO A 325 8.03 -24.97 -2.96
N ARG A 326 8.76 -26.02 -3.36
CA ARG A 326 8.89 -26.39 -4.78
C ARG A 326 7.69 -27.27 -5.17
N PRO A 327 7.06 -27.08 -6.35
CA PRO A 327 6.15 -28.07 -6.90
C PRO A 327 6.88 -29.37 -7.24
N ARG A 328 6.17 -30.50 -7.19
CA ARG A 328 6.69 -31.82 -7.56
C ARG A 328 6.68 -31.97 -9.08
N ARG A 329 7.72 -32.56 -9.66
CA ARG A 329 7.63 -33.17 -11.00
C ARG A 329 6.72 -34.41 -10.92
N PRO A 330 5.90 -34.70 -11.96
CA PRO A 330 5.24 -36.00 -12.09
C PRO A 330 6.27 -37.11 -12.35
N PRO A 331 5.94 -38.38 -12.04
CA PRO A 331 6.82 -39.51 -12.31
C PRO A 331 6.82 -39.86 -13.81
N THR A 332 8.00 -40.04 -14.38
CA THR A 332 8.18 -40.69 -15.68
C THR A 332 7.78 -42.17 -15.59
N SER A 333 7.05 -42.66 -16.58
CA SER A 333 7.01 -44.07 -16.99
C SER A 333 7.65 -44.18 -18.38
#